data_AF-A0A2N5T3W3-F1
#
_entry.id   AF-A0A2N5T3W3-F1
#
_cell.length_a   1.000
_cell.length_b   1.000
_cell.length_c   1.000
_cell.angle_alpha   90.00
_cell.angle_beta   90.00
_cell.angle_gamma   90.00
#
_symmetry.space_group_name_H-M   'P 1'
#
loop_
_entity.id
_entity.type
_entity.pdbx_description
1 polymer ?
#
loop_
_entity_poly.entity_id
_entity_poly.type
_entity_poly.pdbx_seq_one_letter_code
_entity_poly.pdbx_strand_id
1 'polypeptide(L)'
;MRSAVSSAIYIFLVTFQLTNFTQGAIPNLVKASRSTAGEITEASESAYYVGQVTSSAKELVYWTPPPTNPLVIEQLAEHQPKIFSSAAGASSSKNPFSASLKVFKGKREKSLKEEQLNSQHFINEMLKLDTPPEYQQHLINYGFQKFLEKPNLFAEEPNLSKTEGEKWLATLEQALQMTKGKRIPDADREIATSALYGLTSIHLRFLRHYGQRIQITRQEDLKLLQKANSMAANIRKTYFGIQGEDEAKLPTFTWQKEILNPSDGFSDGLAAKKSLQELIKHDRDLSNAMSDRIEVSMKATKILQQSFQDYLAPKRVAILAILRYQMSHTSREVERPEDFVKALVNLANSRSLLPHEVKLLEKVQEARRVKSSATLAASNHPQL
;
A
#
# COMPACT_ATOMS: atom_id res chain seq x y z
N MET A 1 43.57 -17.26 8.72
CA MET A 1 42.53 -16.24 8.97
C MET A 1 41.14 -16.84 8.72
N ARG A 2 40.42 -17.35 9.72
CA ARG A 2 39.02 -17.84 9.56
C ARG A 2 38.07 -17.62 10.76
N SER A 3 38.55 -17.24 11.94
CA SER A 3 37.71 -17.05 13.15
C SER A 3 36.92 -15.74 13.18
N ALA A 4 37.50 -14.64 12.70
CA ALA A 4 36.91 -13.29 12.84
C ALA A 4 35.51 -13.13 12.22
N VAL A 5 35.24 -13.79 11.08
CA VAL A 5 33.94 -13.70 10.39
C VAL A 5 32.81 -14.36 11.19
N SER A 6 33.11 -15.43 11.94
CA SER A 6 32.12 -16.13 12.76
C SER A 6 31.69 -15.27 13.96
N SER A 7 32.65 -14.64 14.65
CA SER A 7 32.38 -13.75 15.78
C SER A 7 31.53 -12.53 15.38
N ALA A 8 31.76 -11.93 14.21
CA ALA A 8 30.96 -10.79 13.75
C ALA A 8 29.48 -11.15 13.58
N ILE A 9 29.18 -12.32 12.99
CA ILE A 9 27.80 -12.81 12.80
C ILE A 9 27.16 -13.16 14.15
N TYR A 10 27.92 -13.79 15.07
CA TYR A 10 27.43 -14.13 16.40
C TYR A 10 27.10 -12.89 17.25
N ILE A 11 27.98 -11.87 17.22
CA ILE A 11 27.74 -10.61 17.93
C ILE A 11 26.50 -9.90 17.38
N PHE A 12 26.32 -9.83 16.06
CA PHE A 12 25.15 -9.20 15.43
C PHE A 12 23.84 -9.92 15.81
N LEU A 13 23.84 -11.26 15.85
CA LEU A 13 22.71 -12.06 16.32
C LEU A 13 22.43 -11.82 17.81
N VAL A 14 23.45 -11.81 18.66
CA VAL A 14 23.30 -11.57 20.11
C VAL A 14 22.75 -10.17 20.40
N THR A 15 23.20 -9.13 19.68
CA THR A 15 22.63 -7.77 19.81
C THR A 15 21.17 -7.68 19.37
N PHE A 16 20.72 -8.55 18.46
CA PHE A 16 19.31 -8.59 18.02
C PHE A 16 18.41 -9.41 18.95
N GLN A 17 18.98 -10.35 19.72
CA GLN A 17 18.25 -11.18 20.70
C GLN A 17 18.10 -10.52 22.08
N LEU A 18 19.07 -9.67 22.49
CA LEU A 18 19.13 -9.12 23.85
C LEU A 18 18.09 -8.04 24.18
N THR A 19 17.34 -7.51 23.22
CA THR A 19 16.43 -6.37 23.46
C THR A 19 15.00 -6.75 23.85
N ASN A 20 14.59 -8.04 23.72
CA ASN A 20 13.25 -8.49 24.12
C ASN A 20 13.26 -9.96 24.60
N PHE A 21 13.55 -10.18 25.88
CA PHE A 21 13.22 -11.44 26.56
C PHE A 21 12.67 -11.19 27.97
N THR A 22 11.35 -11.08 28.07
CA THR A 22 10.60 -11.32 29.32
C THR A 22 9.45 -12.27 28.98
N GLN A 23 9.49 -13.47 29.54
CA GLN A 23 8.44 -14.47 29.33
C GLN A 23 7.17 -14.07 30.10
N GLY A 24 6.01 -14.17 29.45
CA GLY A 24 4.69 -13.99 30.06
C GLY A 24 3.78 -15.14 29.63
N ALA A 25 3.03 -15.72 30.59
CA ALA A 25 2.37 -17.01 30.43
C ALA A 25 1.30 -17.06 29.32
N ILE A 26 1.14 -18.25 28.72
CA ILE A 26 0.01 -18.60 27.86
C ILE A 26 -1.10 -19.26 28.72
N PRO A 27 -2.31 -18.69 28.80
CA PRO A 27 -3.51 -19.41 29.21
C PRO A 27 -4.32 -19.90 28.00
N ASN A 28 -4.94 -21.08 28.13
CA ASN A 28 -5.85 -21.64 27.11
C ASN A 28 -7.26 -21.01 27.19
N LEU A 29 -7.90 -20.73 26.05
CA LEU A 29 -9.35 -20.80 25.77
C LEU A 29 -9.59 -20.34 24.30
N VAL A 30 -10.57 -20.78 23.49
CA VAL A 30 -11.69 -21.73 23.65
C VAL A 30 -11.68 -22.70 22.44
N LYS A 31 -11.99 -23.99 22.62
CA LYS A 31 -12.44 -24.87 21.52
C LYS A 31 -13.96 -24.73 21.35
N ALA A 32 -14.43 -24.32 20.17
CA ALA A 32 -15.86 -24.28 19.85
C ALA A 32 -16.23 -25.43 18.90
N SER A 33 -16.79 -26.51 19.42
CA SER A 33 -17.29 -27.64 18.65
C SER A 33 -18.63 -27.33 17.98
N ARG A 34 -18.90 -27.88 16.79
CA ARG A 34 -20.26 -28.14 16.29
C ARG A 34 -20.34 -29.48 15.57
N SER A 35 -21.40 -30.23 15.86
CA SER A 35 -21.81 -31.47 15.19
C SER A 35 -22.86 -31.17 14.09
N THR A 36 -23.37 -32.22 13.45
CA THR A 36 -24.12 -32.20 12.17
C THR A 36 -25.61 -32.59 12.27
N ALA A 37 -26.37 -32.20 11.23
CA ALA A 37 -27.68 -32.69 10.75
C ALA A 37 -28.99 -32.16 11.41
N GLY A 38 -30.01 -31.90 10.56
CA GLY A 38 -31.30 -31.24 10.85
C GLY A 38 -31.36 -29.79 10.29
N GLU A 39 -32.11 -29.37 9.26
CA GLU A 39 -33.15 -29.98 8.39
C GLU A 39 -34.55 -30.11 9.05
N ILE A 40 -35.70 -29.65 8.49
CA ILE A 40 -36.05 -29.08 7.15
C ILE A 40 -37.09 -27.92 7.26
N THR A 41 -37.26 -27.12 6.18
CA THR A 41 -38.35 -26.13 5.88
C THR A 41 -38.47 -24.88 6.80
N GLU A 42 -38.99 -23.72 6.35
CA GLU A 42 -39.64 -23.33 5.08
C GLU A 42 -38.77 -22.39 4.19
N ALA A 43 -39.31 -21.92 3.06
CA ALA A 43 -38.56 -21.18 2.03
C ALA A 43 -39.31 -19.93 1.49
N SER A 44 -38.53 -19.04 0.86
CA SER A 44 -38.91 -17.88 0.00
C SER A 44 -38.83 -16.49 0.62
N GLU A 45 -37.66 -15.84 0.52
CA GLU A 45 -37.48 -14.45 0.03
C GLU A 45 -35.99 -14.01 0.02
N SER A 46 -35.12 -14.80 -0.64
CA SER A 46 -33.65 -14.54 -0.62
C SER A 46 -32.93 -14.74 -1.96
N ALA A 47 -33.66 -14.79 -3.07
CA ALA A 47 -33.10 -15.07 -4.41
C ALA A 47 -32.49 -13.84 -5.13
N TYR A 48 -32.77 -12.60 -4.71
CA TYR A 48 -32.47 -11.40 -5.50
C TYR A 48 -31.16 -10.66 -5.16
N TYR A 49 -30.40 -11.11 -4.15
CA TYR A 49 -29.17 -10.41 -3.69
C TYR A 49 -27.86 -11.22 -3.77
N VAL A 50 -27.91 -12.47 -4.23
CA VAL A 50 -26.71 -13.36 -4.27
C VAL A 50 -25.83 -13.09 -5.51
N GLY A 51 -26.37 -12.46 -6.56
CA GLY A 51 -25.71 -12.32 -7.87
C GLY A 51 -24.57 -11.29 -8.00
N GLN A 52 -24.20 -10.56 -6.95
CA GLN A 52 -23.29 -9.39 -7.08
C GLN A 52 -22.03 -9.41 -6.19
N VAL A 53 -21.74 -10.52 -5.50
CA VAL A 53 -20.64 -10.59 -4.50
C VAL A 53 -19.35 -11.25 -5.05
N THR A 54 -19.44 -12.04 -6.13
CA THR A 54 -18.34 -12.92 -6.57
C THR A 54 -17.39 -12.34 -7.65
N SER A 55 -17.65 -11.15 -8.18
CA SER A 55 -16.79 -10.47 -9.16
C SER A 55 -16.01 -9.26 -8.62
N SER A 56 -16.61 -8.48 -7.70
CA SER A 56 -16.10 -7.15 -7.30
C SER A 56 -14.88 -7.16 -6.36
N ALA A 57 -14.49 -8.30 -5.80
CA ALA A 57 -13.53 -8.36 -4.69
C ALA A 57 -12.04 -8.16 -5.07
N LYS A 58 -11.71 -7.99 -6.36
CA LYS A 58 -10.32 -7.84 -6.83
C LYS A 58 -9.88 -6.40 -7.13
N GLU A 59 -10.81 -5.47 -7.29
CA GLU A 59 -10.61 -4.28 -8.13
C GLU A 59 -10.15 -3.01 -7.39
N LEU A 60 -10.15 -3.01 -6.04
CA LEU A 60 -9.86 -1.82 -5.21
C LEU A 60 -8.78 -2.06 -4.13
N VAL A 61 -7.84 -2.97 -4.41
CA VAL A 61 -6.65 -3.24 -3.56
C VAL A 61 -5.57 -2.17 -3.74
N TYR A 62 -5.31 -1.80 -5.00
CA TYR A 62 -4.49 -0.65 -5.34
C TYR A 62 -5.40 0.58 -5.48
N TRP A 63 -5.05 1.66 -4.79
CA TRP A 63 -5.61 2.99 -5.01
C TRP A 63 -4.50 4.01 -4.81
N THR A 64 -4.54 5.03 -5.65
CA THR A 64 -3.82 6.29 -5.50
C THR A 64 -4.82 7.42 -5.82
N PRO A 65 -4.55 8.67 -5.39
CA PRO A 65 -5.29 9.82 -5.87
C PRO A 65 -5.45 9.82 -7.40
N PRO A 66 -6.56 10.33 -7.96
CA PRO A 66 -6.70 10.57 -9.40
C PRO A 66 -5.81 11.74 -9.85
N PRO A 67 -5.42 11.82 -11.13
CA PRO A 67 -4.74 13.02 -11.65
C PRO A 67 -5.63 14.25 -11.52
N THR A 68 -5.05 15.36 -11.09
CA THR A 68 -5.72 16.67 -10.99
C THR A 68 -5.70 17.43 -12.31
N ASN A 69 -4.69 17.18 -13.16
CA ASN A 69 -4.54 17.83 -14.46
C ASN A 69 -5.12 16.97 -15.61
N PRO A 70 -6.10 17.46 -16.39
CA PRO A 70 -6.68 16.72 -17.52
C PRO A 70 -5.66 16.25 -18.57
N LEU A 71 -4.58 17.02 -18.82
CA LEU A 71 -3.53 16.64 -19.77
C LEU A 71 -2.80 15.37 -19.34
N VAL A 72 -2.67 15.14 -18.02
CA VAL A 72 -2.06 13.92 -17.49
C VAL A 72 -2.96 12.71 -17.76
N ILE A 73 -4.29 12.86 -17.69
CA ILE A 73 -5.24 11.78 -18.00
C ILE A 73 -5.09 11.34 -19.46
N GLU A 74 -5.01 12.30 -20.39
CA GLU A 74 -4.83 12.05 -21.82
C GLU A 74 -3.47 11.38 -22.13
N GLN A 75 -2.37 11.93 -21.62
CA GLN A 75 -1.02 11.38 -21.81
C GLN A 75 -0.87 9.97 -21.22
N LEU A 76 -1.46 9.70 -20.05
CA LEU A 76 -1.47 8.36 -19.47
C LEU A 76 -2.24 7.37 -20.36
N ALA A 77 -3.39 7.75 -20.91
CA ALA A 77 -4.17 6.89 -21.80
C ALA A 77 -3.41 6.54 -23.10
N GLU A 78 -2.65 7.49 -23.66
CA GLU A 78 -1.87 7.28 -24.89
C GLU A 78 -0.59 6.45 -24.66
N HIS A 79 0.07 6.63 -23.52
CA HIS A 79 1.40 6.06 -23.27
C HIS A 79 1.40 4.79 -22.40
N GLN A 80 0.47 4.60 -21.44
CA GLN A 80 0.41 3.37 -20.62
C GLN A 80 0.38 2.07 -21.44
N PRO A 81 -0.40 1.94 -22.54
CA PRO A 81 -0.45 0.70 -23.32
C PRO A 81 0.88 0.35 -24.02
N LYS A 82 1.75 1.35 -24.24
CA LYS A 82 3.06 1.22 -24.91
C LYS A 82 4.18 0.82 -23.94
N ILE A 83 4.01 1.16 -22.66
CA ILE A 83 4.97 0.87 -21.59
C ILE A 83 4.64 -0.45 -20.89
N PHE A 84 3.35 -0.72 -20.70
CA PHE A 84 2.84 -1.82 -19.86
C PHE A 84 1.96 -2.80 -20.66
N SER A 85 2.41 -3.13 -21.88
CA SER A 85 1.74 -4.03 -22.83
C SER A 85 1.22 -5.32 -22.18
N SER A 86 -0.08 -5.59 -22.30
CA SER A 86 -0.66 -6.86 -21.83
C SER A 86 -0.28 -8.00 -22.78
N ALA A 87 0.75 -8.78 -22.41
CA ALA A 87 1.14 -10.02 -23.08
C ALA A 87 0.13 -11.19 -22.84
N ALA A 88 -1.16 -10.87 -22.75
CA ALA A 88 -2.29 -11.78 -22.64
C ALA A 88 -3.47 -11.21 -23.45
N GLY A 89 -3.89 -11.91 -24.51
CA GLY A 89 -4.97 -11.46 -25.40
C GLY A 89 -5.00 -12.08 -26.80
N ALA A 90 -3.89 -12.64 -27.28
CA ALA A 90 -3.80 -13.24 -28.62
C ALA A 90 -4.47 -14.63 -28.70
N SER A 91 -5.81 -14.66 -28.61
CA SER A 91 -6.62 -15.85 -28.95
C SER A 91 -6.61 -16.07 -30.46
N SER A 92 -5.58 -16.77 -30.95
CA SER A 92 -5.48 -17.23 -32.33
C SER A 92 -5.68 -18.74 -32.37
N SER A 93 -6.89 -19.16 -32.72
CA SER A 93 -7.23 -20.57 -32.89
C SER A 93 -6.60 -21.14 -34.16
N LYS A 94 -5.59 -22.00 -33.99
CA LYS A 94 -5.24 -23.07 -34.95
C LYS A 94 -4.39 -24.16 -34.29
N ASN A 95 -4.56 -25.37 -34.79
CA ASN A 95 -4.32 -26.66 -34.13
C ASN A 95 -2.90 -26.89 -33.52
N PRO A 96 -2.80 -27.77 -32.50
CA PRO A 96 -1.53 -28.21 -31.93
C PRO A 96 -0.79 -29.25 -32.82
N PHE A 97 0.35 -29.74 -32.29
CA PHE A 97 1.31 -30.71 -32.82
C PHE A 97 2.47 -30.16 -33.68
N SER A 98 3.62 -30.88 -33.58
CA SER A 98 4.87 -30.77 -34.38
C SER A 98 5.70 -29.46 -34.42
N ALA A 99 5.94 -28.78 -33.29
CA ALA A 99 7.00 -27.74 -33.21
C ALA A 99 7.73 -27.59 -31.85
N SER A 100 7.62 -28.57 -30.95
CA SER A 100 7.99 -28.47 -29.53
C SER A 100 9.48 -28.60 -29.20
N LEU A 101 10.31 -27.66 -29.70
CA LEU A 101 11.55 -27.26 -28.99
C LEU A 101 12.04 -25.87 -29.45
N LYS A 102 12.13 -25.62 -30.75
CA LYS A 102 12.60 -24.33 -31.31
C LYS A 102 11.65 -23.16 -30.98
N VAL A 103 10.34 -23.41 -30.89
CA VAL A 103 9.33 -22.38 -30.56
C VAL A 103 9.55 -21.77 -29.17
N PHE A 104 9.95 -22.56 -28.17
CA PHE A 104 10.20 -22.04 -26.82
C PHE A 104 11.37 -21.05 -26.77
N LYS A 105 12.45 -21.32 -27.52
CA LYS A 105 13.60 -20.41 -27.58
C LYS A 105 13.22 -19.09 -28.27
N GLY A 106 12.59 -19.15 -29.44
CA GLY A 106 12.13 -17.97 -30.18
C GLY A 106 11.08 -17.14 -29.44
N LYS A 107 10.18 -17.78 -28.67
CA LYS A 107 9.18 -17.07 -27.84
C LYS A 107 9.84 -16.35 -26.65
N ARG A 108 10.86 -16.96 -26.03
CA ARG A 108 11.63 -16.35 -24.93
C ARG A 108 12.51 -15.19 -25.41
N GLU A 109 13.14 -15.33 -26.58
CA GLU A 109 13.95 -14.25 -27.19
C GLU A 109 13.10 -13.05 -27.63
N LYS A 110 11.86 -13.26 -28.11
CA LYS A 110 10.91 -12.17 -28.36
C LYS A 110 10.48 -11.46 -27.07
N SER A 111 10.06 -12.22 -26.06
CA SER A 111 9.64 -11.68 -24.76
C SER A 111 10.74 -10.86 -24.06
N LEU A 112 12.00 -11.27 -24.14
CA LEU A 112 13.13 -10.50 -23.59
C LEU A 112 13.36 -9.16 -24.32
N LYS A 113 13.19 -9.12 -25.65
CA LYS A 113 13.30 -7.87 -26.43
C LYS A 113 12.13 -6.91 -26.15
N GLU A 114 10.93 -7.45 -25.99
CA GLU A 114 9.72 -6.69 -25.62
C GLU A 114 9.85 -6.08 -24.21
N GLU A 115 10.33 -6.86 -23.23
CA GLU A 115 10.61 -6.39 -21.86
C GLU A 115 11.68 -5.28 -21.80
N GLN A 116 12.74 -5.40 -22.62
CA GLN A 116 13.77 -4.37 -22.78
C GLN A 116 13.21 -3.09 -23.43
N LEU A 117 12.39 -3.23 -24.48
CA LEU A 117 11.75 -2.11 -25.17
C LEU A 117 10.79 -1.36 -24.23
N ASN A 118 9.97 -2.09 -23.48
CA ASN A 118 9.05 -1.53 -22.48
C ASN A 118 9.80 -0.78 -21.36
N SER A 119 10.93 -1.33 -20.89
CA SER A 119 11.80 -0.67 -19.91
C SER A 119 12.42 0.63 -20.47
N GLN A 120 12.84 0.63 -21.74
CA GLN A 120 13.35 1.84 -22.39
C GLN A 120 12.25 2.89 -22.61
N HIS A 121 11.03 2.48 -22.98
CA HIS A 121 9.88 3.38 -23.06
C HIS A 121 9.57 4.02 -21.69
N PHE A 122 9.54 3.24 -20.60
CA PHE A 122 9.36 3.80 -19.26
C PHE A 122 10.43 4.84 -18.91
N ILE A 123 11.71 4.55 -19.16
CA ILE A 123 12.82 5.49 -18.88
C ILE A 123 12.67 6.77 -19.73
N ASN A 124 12.30 6.66 -21.01
CA ASN A 124 12.11 7.81 -21.90
C ASN A 124 10.94 8.70 -21.43
N GLU A 125 9.82 8.10 -21.02
CA GLU A 125 8.63 8.82 -20.52
C GLU A 125 8.88 9.47 -19.15
N MET A 126 9.66 8.81 -18.29
CA MET A 126 10.16 9.39 -17.05
C MET A 126 11.09 10.60 -17.28
N LEU A 127 11.78 10.65 -18.42
CA LEU A 127 12.70 11.73 -18.79
C LEU A 127 12.05 12.94 -19.46
N LYS A 128 10.77 12.88 -19.86
CA LYS A 128 10.03 14.02 -20.41
C LYS A 128 9.98 15.20 -19.43
N LEU A 129 10.31 16.40 -19.90
CA LEU A 129 10.28 17.65 -19.13
C LEU A 129 9.15 18.61 -19.59
N ASP A 130 8.52 18.25 -20.70
CA ASP A 130 7.35 18.86 -21.35
C ASP A 130 6.02 18.41 -20.72
N THR A 131 6.04 17.41 -19.82
CA THR A 131 4.86 16.88 -19.14
C THR A 131 4.82 17.28 -17.65
N PRO A 132 3.64 17.46 -17.04
CA PRO A 132 3.53 17.82 -15.62
C PRO A 132 4.14 16.73 -14.72
N PRO A 133 4.79 17.05 -13.58
CA PRO A 133 5.38 16.04 -12.68
C PRO A 133 4.40 14.98 -12.16
N GLU A 134 3.11 15.31 -12.13
CA GLU A 134 2.00 14.39 -11.85
C GLU A 134 1.95 13.21 -12.86
N TYR A 135 2.32 13.41 -14.12
CA TYR A 135 2.42 12.34 -15.11
C TYR A 135 3.43 11.26 -14.71
N GLN A 136 4.64 11.65 -14.29
CA GLN A 136 5.64 10.68 -13.81
C GLN A 136 5.22 10.01 -12.49
N GLN A 137 4.57 10.75 -11.57
CA GLN A 137 3.97 10.16 -10.36
C GLN A 137 2.99 9.03 -10.72
N HIS A 138 2.07 9.30 -11.66
CA HIS A 138 1.08 8.32 -12.10
C HIS A 138 1.66 7.15 -12.91
N LEU A 139 2.70 7.37 -13.73
CA LEU A 139 3.41 6.28 -14.40
C LEU A 139 4.06 5.31 -13.41
N ILE A 140 4.70 5.84 -12.35
CA ILE A 140 5.27 5.02 -11.28
C ILE A 140 4.15 4.23 -10.58
N ASN A 141 3.08 4.91 -10.18
CA ASN A 141 1.96 4.31 -9.48
C ASN A 141 1.31 3.18 -10.31
N TYR A 142 1.04 3.41 -11.59
CA TYR A 142 0.50 2.40 -12.50
C TYR A 142 1.43 1.20 -12.71
N GLY A 143 2.74 1.42 -12.79
CA GLY A 143 3.73 0.34 -12.84
C GLY A 143 3.72 -0.53 -11.58
N PHE A 144 3.62 0.09 -10.39
CA PHE A 144 3.39 -0.65 -9.14
C PHE A 144 2.03 -1.34 -9.07
N GLN A 145 0.98 -0.75 -9.64
CA GLN A 145 -0.35 -1.38 -9.73
C GLN A 145 -0.28 -2.68 -10.53
N LYS A 146 0.20 -2.62 -11.78
CA LYS A 146 0.36 -3.79 -12.67
C LYS A 146 1.31 -4.85 -12.11
N PHE A 147 2.17 -4.49 -11.17
CA PHE A 147 3.04 -5.41 -10.45
C PHE A 147 2.36 -6.06 -9.24
N LEU A 148 1.71 -5.28 -8.38
CA LEU A 148 1.17 -5.72 -7.08
C LEU A 148 -0.21 -6.39 -7.18
N GLU A 149 -0.99 -6.10 -8.22
CA GLU A 149 -2.27 -6.76 -8.51
C GLU A 149 -2.10 -8.18 -9.07
N LYS A 150 -0.88 -8.57 -9.50
CA LYS A 150 -0.59 -9.95 -9.89
C LYS A 150 -0.88 -10.88 -8.69
N PRO A 151 -1.77 -11.89 -8.84
CA PRO A 151 -2.23 -12.67 -7.69
C PRO A 151 -1.11 -13.48 -7.03
N ASN A 152 -0.05 -13.79 -7.79
CA ASN A 152 0.94 -14.80 -7.42
C ASN A 152 2.32 -14.20 -7.02
N LEU A 153 2.43 -12.91 -6.69
CA LEU A 153 3.72 -12.25 -6.45
C LEU A 153 4.64 -12.99 -5.46
N PHE A 154 4.07 -13.54 -4.39
CA PHE A 154 4.78 -14.33 -3.35
C PHE A 154 4.37 -15.82 -3.34
N ALA A 155 3.54 -16.27 -4.28
CA ALA A 155 2.93 -17.59 -4.27
C ALA A 155 3.93 -18.75 -4.51
N GLU A 156 3.44 -19.97 -4.35
CA GLU A 156 4.30 -21.15 -4.24
C GLU A 156 4.91 -21.64 -5.55
N GLU A 157 4.29 -21.36 -6.71
CA GLU A 157 4.88 -21.66 -8.02
C GLU A 157 5.94 -20.61 -8.40
N PRO A 158 7.18 -21.03 -8.74
CA PRO A 158 8.26 -20.10 -9.09
C PRO A 158 8.22 -19.68 -10.58
N ASN A 159 9.06 -18.69 -10.91
CA ASN A 159 9.48 -18.33 -12.27
C ASN A 159 8.48 -17.59 -13.19
N LEU A 160 8.15 -16.34 -12.84
CA LEU A 160 8.08 -15.20 -13.78
C LEU A 160 7.94 -13.87 -13.02
N SER A 161 6.87 -13.73 -12.22
CA SER A 161 6.50 -12.46 -11.55
C SER A 161 7.57 -11.87 -10.61
N LYS A 162 8.50 -12.68 -10.08
CA LYS A 162 9.53 -12.23 -9.11
C LYS A 162 10.73 -11.59 -9.80
N THR A 163 11.23 -12.21 -10.87
CA THR A 163 12.32 -11.64 -11.69
C THR A 163 11.84 -10.45 -12.52
N GLU A 164 10.58 -10.45 -12.97
CA GLU A 164 9.91 -9.24 -13.47
C GLU A 164 9.94 -8.10 -12.43
N GLY A 165 9.69 -8.41 -11.15
CA GLY A 165 9.74 -7.44 -10.05
C GLY A 165 11.13 -6.87 -9.79
N GLU A 166 12.15 -7.72 -9.70
CA GLU A 166 13.53 -7.25 -9.51
C GLU A 166 14.01 -6.38 -10.69
N LYS A 167 13.60 -6.68 -11.92
CA LYS A 167 13.85 -5.85 -13.12
C LYS A 167 13.07 -4.55 -13.08
N TRP A 168 11.77 -4.58 -12.78
CA TRP A 168 10.94 -3.36 -12.63
C TRP A 168 11.57 -2.39 -11.63
N LEU A 169 12.01 -2.88 -10.46
CA LEU A 169 12.71 -2.06 -9.47
C LEU A 169 14.07 -1.54 -9.98
N ALA A 170 14.79 -2.29 -10.82
CA ALA A 170 16.02 -1.78 -11.48
C ALA A 170 15.70 -0.68 -12.51
N THR A 171 14.69 -0.87 -13.36
CA THR A 171 14.26 0.11 -14.36
C THR A 171 13.77 1.40 -13.69
N LEU A 172 13.01 1.28 -12.59
CA LEU A 172 12.56 2.42 -11.79
C LEU A 172 13.73 3.13 -11.08
N GLU A 173 14.66 2.40 -10.48
CA GLU A 173 15.85 2.98 -9.84
C GLU A 173 16.73 3.72 -10.86
N GLN A 174 16.95 3.13 -12.04
CA GLN A 174 17.64 3.78 -13.15
C GLN A 174 16.89 5.03 -13.62
N ALA A 175 15.58 4.96 -13.84
CA ALA A 175 14.78 6.10 -14.27
C ALA A 175 14.89 7.28 -13.28
N LEU A 176 14.72 7.00 -11.97
CA LEU A 176 14.86 8.00 -10.92
C LEU A 176 16.27 8.61 -10.89
N GLN A 177 17.32 7.79 -10.97
CA GLN A 177 18.70 8.29 -11.04
C GLN A 177 18.94 9.17 -12.28
N MET A 178 18.33 8.83 -13.41
CA MET A 178 18.42 9.59 -14.66
C MET A 178 17.55 10.85 -14.69
N THR A 179 16.51 10.98 -13.87
CA THR A 179 15.69 12.19 -13.75
C THR A 179 16.22 13.20 -12.74
N LYS A 180 16.92 12.73 -11.68
CA LYS A 180 17.37 13.55 -10.56
C LYS A 180 18.09 14.83 -11.01
N GLY A 181 17.62 15.98 -10.55
CA GLY A 181 18.20 17.30 -10.81
C GLY A 181 17.87 17.88 -12.19
N LYS A 182 16.97 17.26 -12.96
CA LYS A 182 16.47 17.79 -14.24
C LYS A 182 15.17 18.59 -14.10
N ARG A 183 14.53 18.55 -12.92
CA ARG A 183 13.35 19.34 -12.56
C ARG A 183 13.64 20.20 -11.33
N ILE A 184 12.70 21.08 -10.98
CA ILE A 184 12.70 21.75 -9.68
C ILE A 184 12.70 20.72 -8.53
N PRO A 185 13.36 20.99 -7.38
CA PRO A 185 13.55 19.98 -6.34
C PRO A 185 12.26 19.34 -5.82
N ASP A 186 11.17 20.10 -5.77
CA ASP A 186 9.89 19.63 -5.25
C ASP A 186 9.18 18.68 -6.22
N ALA A 187 9.28 18.91 -7.53
CA ALA A 187 8.79 17.97 -8.54
C ALA A 187 9.52 16.62 -8.48
N ASP A 188 10.84 16.64 -8.32
CA ASP A 188 11.64 15.42 -8.15
C ASP A 188 11.31 14.69 -6.83
N ARG A 189 11.02 15.43 -5.75
CA ARG A 189 10.53 14.87 -4.47
C ARG A 189 9.16 14.22 -4.62
N GLU A 190 8.22 14.83 -5.34
CA GLU A 190 6.89 14.24 -5.53
C GLU A 190 6.93 12.93 -6.31
N ILE A 191 7.71 12.90 -7.40
CA ILE A 191 7.98 11.69 -8.20
C ILE A 191 8.63 10.61 -7.32
N ALA A 192 9.61 10.99 -6.49
CA ALA A 192 10.26 10.09 -5.54
C ALA A 192 9.31 9.54 -4.46
N THR A 193 8.32 10.31 -3.99
CA THR A 193 7.34 9.81 -3.01
C THR A 193 6.39 8.76 -3.59
N SER A 194 5.96 8.91 -4.85
CA SER A 194 5.19 7.86 -5.53
C SER A 194 5.94 6.53 -5.56
N ALA A 195 7.27 6.57 -5.76
CA ALA A 195 8.12 5.38 -5.64
C ALA A 195 8.18 4.83 -4.21
N LEU A 196 8.30 5.69 -3.18
CA LEU A 196 8.27 5.26 -1.77
C LEU A 196 6.98 4.52 -1.42
N TYR A 197 5.82 5.03 -1.83
CA TYR A 197 4.53 4.36 -1.60
C TYR A 197 4.44 3.00 -2.29
N GLY A 198 4.96 2.86 -3.51
CA GLY A 198 5.04 1.58 -4.22
C GLY A 198 5.94 0.57 -3.52
N LEU A 199 7.14 0.98 -3.07
CA LEU A 199 8.10 0.15 -2.35
C LEU A 199 7.56 -0.29 -0.98
N THR A 200 6.93 0.62 -0.25
CA THR A 200 6.21 0.33 0.99
C THR A 200 5.03 -0.63 0.77
N SER A 201 4.38 -0.57 -0.39
CA SER A 201 3.32 -1.51 -0.76
C SER A 201 3.85 -2.92 -1.07
N ILE A 202 5.08 -3.08 -1.57
CA ILE A 202 5.77 -4.38 -1.62
C ILE A 202 5.99 -4.94 -0.21
N HIS A 203 6.46 -4.10 0.72
CA HIS A 203 6.70 -4.49 2.11
C HIS A 203 5.40 -4.96 2.80
N LEU A 204 4.31 -4.21 2.64
CA LEU A 204 2.99 -4.63 3.14
C LEU A 204 2.53 -5.97 2.55
N ARG A 205 2.70 -6.16 1.23
CA ARG A 205 2.32 -7.39 0.53
C ARG A 205 3.14 -8.60 0.98
N PHE A 206 4.41 -8.39 1.34
CA PHE A 206 5.27 -9.40 1.98
C PHE A 206 4.78 -9.75 3.39
N LEU A 207 4.54 -8.75 4.25
CA LEU A 207 4.05 -8.96 5.63
C LEU A 207 2.70 -9.68 5.64
N ARG A 208 1.80 -9.36 4.69
CA ARG A 208 0.53 -10.08 4.52
C ARG A 208 0.72 -11.57 4.20
N HIS A 209 1.77 -11.94 3.45
CA HIS A 209 1.98 -13.32 3.00
C HIS A 209 2.77 -14.17 4.00
N TYR A 210 3.85 -13.65 4.59
CA TYR A 210 4.71 -14.40 5.52
C TYR A 210 4.50 -14.06 7.00
N GLY A 211 3.72 -13.01 7.31
CA GLY A 211 3.71 -12.41 8.64
C GLY A 211 5.11 -11.98 9.04
N GLN A 212 5.50 -12.32 10.27
CA GLN A 212 6.88 -12.16 10.78
C GLN A 212 7.74 -13.42 10.65
N ARG A 213 7.27 -14.45 9.93
CA ARG A 213 7.94 -15.78 9.86
C ARG A 213 9.10 -15.79 8.86
N ILE A 214 10.05 -14.86 9.04
CA ILE A 214 11.25 -14.68 8.20
C ILE A 214 12.02 -15.99 8.03
N GLN A 215 12.07 -16.84 9.06
CA GLN A 215 12.74 -18.16 9.04
C GLN A 215 12.14 -19.18 8.06
N ILE A 216 10.89 -18.98 7.60
CA ILE A 216 10.18 -19.85 6.65
C ILE A 216 10.08 -19.18 5.27
N THR A 217 10.63 -17.96 5.12
CA THR A 217 10.57 -17.22 3.87
C THR A 217 11.60 -17.74 2.86
N ARG A 218 11.21 -17.88 1.59
CA ARG A 218 12.11 -18.27 0.50
C ARG A 218 13.12 -17.15 0.22
N GLN A 219 14.37 -17.51 -0.13
CA GLN A 219 15.46 -16.55 -0.28
C GLN A 219 15.20 -15.48 -1.37
N GLU A 220 14.45 -15.81 -2.42
CA GLU A 220 14.09 -14.88 -3.50
C GLU A 220 13.12 -13.78 -3.04
N ASP A 221 12.14 -14.15 -2.21
CA ASP A 221 11.17 -13.21 -1.66
C ASP A 221 11.81 -12.26 -0.64
N LEU A 222 12.84 -12.74 0.08
CA LEU A 222 13.72 -11.90 0.88
C LEU A 222 14.58 -10.96 0.02
N LYS A 223 15.11 -11.39 -1.13
CA LYS A 223 15.87 -10.51 -2.04
C LYS A 223 15.01 -9.36 -2.58
N LEU A 224 13.79 -9.66 -3.04
CA LEU A 224 12.87 -8.64 -3.54
C LEU A 224 12.52 -7.61 -2.44
N LEU A 225 12.24 -8.08 -1.22
CA LEU A 225 11.99 -7.22 -0.06
C LEU A 225 13.24 -6.39 0.32
N GLN A 226 14.43 -7.00 0.34
CA GLN A 226 15.69 -6.31 0.64
C GLN A 226 15.99 -5.23 -0.40
N LYS A 227 15.79 -5.51 -1.69
CA LYS A 227 15.90 -4.52 -2.76
C LYS A 227 14.91 -3.38 -2.58
N ALA A 228 13.64 -3.68 -2.30
CA ALA A 228 12.62 -2.65 -2.10
C ALA A 228 12.93 -1.74 -0.88
N ASN A 229 13.34 -2.32 0.25
CA ASN A 229 13.72 -1.58 1.45
C ASN A 229 15.01 -0.75 1.23
N SER A 230 16.01 -1.31 0.56
CA SER A 230 17.27 -0.60 0.22
C SER A 230 17.00 0.59 -0.71
N MET A 231 16.19 0.39 -1.75
CA MET A 231 15.78 1.45 -2.67
C MET A 231 14.98 2.54 -1.95
N ALA A 232 14.09 2.18 -1.02
CA ALA A 232 13.34 3.17 -0.23
C ALA A 232 14.25 4.00 0.69
N ALA A 233 15.25 3.38 1.32
CA ALA A 233 16.27 4.08 2.10
C ALA A 233 17.15 4.99 1.22
N ASN A 234 17.55 4.52 0.03
CA ASN A 234 18.30 5.30 -0.96
C ASN A 234 17.50 6.54 -1.42
N ILE A 235 16.21 6.38 -1.71
CA ILE A 235 15.32 7.49 -2.10
C ILE A 235 15.16 8.50 -0.95
N ARG A 236 14.88 8.03 0.29
CA ARG A 236 14.81 8.85 1.51
C ARG A 236 16.05 9.72 1.68
N LYS A 237 17.25 9.14 1.54
CA LYS A 237 18.53 9.86 1.61
C LYS A 237 18.74 10.82 0.43
N THR A 238 18.43 10.39 -0.79
CA THR A 238 18.83 11.08 -2.03
C THR A 238 17.95 12.27 -2.40
N TYR A 239 16.65 12.25 -2.06
CA TYR A 239 15.68 13.29 -2.40
C TYR A 239 15.25 14.15 -1.20
N PHE A 240 15.32 13.60 0.01
CA PHE A 240 14.79 14.21 1.22
C PHE A 240 15.84 14.41 2.34
N GLY A 241 17.08 13.93 2.14
CA GLY A 241 18.19 14.06 3.09
C GLY A 241 18.10 13.15 4.33
N ILE A 242 17.06 12.33 4.44
CA ILE A 242 16.78 11.47 5.60
C ILE A 242 17.81 10.35 5.72
N GLN A 243 18.26 10.04 6.93
CA GLN A 243 19.03 8.83 7.24
C GLN A 243 18.36 8.05 8.39
N GLY A 244 18.50 6.72 8.39
CA GLY A 244 17.87 5.86 9.39
C GLY A 244 16.34 6.00 9.46
N GLU A 245 15.83 6.25 10.67
CA GLU A 245 14.40 6.47 10.97
C GLU A 245 14.04 7.95 11.17
N ASP A 246 14.94 8.88 10.83
CA ASP A 246 14.71 10.32 10.95
C ASP A 246 13.51 10.77 10.09
N GLU A 247 12.89 11.89 10.49
CA GLU A 247 11.73 12.48 9.79
C GLU A 247 12.08 13.85 9.20
N ALA A 248 11.63 14.09 7.97
CA ALA A 248 11.97 15.32 7.25
C ALA A 248 10.96 16.45 7.51
N LYS A 249 11.44 17.53 8.14
CA LYS A 249 10.71 18.80 8.29
C LYS A 249 10.67 19.56 6.96
N LEU A 250 9.98 19.00 5.98
CA LEU A 250 9.76 19.58 4.65
C LEU A 250 8.51 20.47 4.65
N PRO A 251 8.49 21.55 3.86
CA PRO A 251 7.29 22.34 3.65
C PRO A 251 6.23 21.51 2.90
N THR A 252 5.07 21.32 3.55
CA THR A 252 3.74 21.07 2.95
C THR A 252 3.69 20.42 1.55
N PHE A 253 3.95 19.12 1.48
CA PHE A 253 3.53 18.29 0.33
C PHE A 253 2.14 17.69 0.56
N THR A 254 1.31 17.65 -0.47
CA THR A 254 -0.17 17.49 -0.38
C THR A 254 -0.67 16.15 0.16
N TRP A 255 0.11 15.06 0.05
CA TRP A 255 -0.26 13.71 0.55
C TRP A 255 0.96 12.84 0.91
N GLN A 256 2.13 13.46 1.02
CA GLN A 256 3.44 12.80 0.99
C GLN A 256 4.20 12.91 2.31
N LYS A 257 3.72 13.78 3.20
CA LYS A 257 4.20 13.96 4.57
C LYS A 257 4.06 12.66 5.36
N GLU A 258 2.98 11.93 5.13
CA GLU A 258 2.55 10.74 5.85
C GLU A 258 3.52 9.55 5.79
N ILE A 259 4.44 9.52 4.82
CA ILE A 259 5.48 8.48 4.67
C ILE A 259 6.91 8.97 4.97
N LEU A 260 7.07 10.28 5.25
CA LEU A 260 8.36 10.98 5.45
C LEU A 260 8.49 11.70 6.80
N ASN A 261 7.37 12.13 7.35
CA ASN A 261 7.18 12.86 8.61
C ASN A 261 5.74 12.61 9.15
N PRO A 262 5.41 11.37 9.54
CA PRO A 262 4.13 11.05 10.16
C PRO A 262 3.94 11.64 11.57
N SER A 263 5.01 12.07 12.25
CA SER A 263 4.92 12.64 13.61
C SER A 263 4.26 14.02 13.63
N ASP A 264 4.46 14.83 12.59
CA ASP A 264 3.69 16.07 12.38
C ASP A 264 2.24 15.78 11.91
N GLY A 265 1.87 14.51 11.75
CA GLY A 265 0.55 14.06 11.32
C GLY A 265 0.25 14.30 9.84
N PHE A 266 -1.03 14.45 9.51
CA PHE A 266 -1.49 14.57 8.13
C PHE A 266 -1.15 15.93 7.51
N SER A 267 -1.02 15.95 6.19
CA SER A 267 -0.90 17.09 5.28
C SER A 267 -2.25 17.80 5.11
N ASP A 268 -2.27 19.05 4.64
CA ASP A 268 -3.53 19.80 4.46
C ASP A 268 -4.48 19.14 3.44
N GLY A 269 -3.94 18.41 2.46
CA GLY A 269 -4.71 17.63 1.49
C GLY A 269 -5.48 16.46 2.10
N LEU A 270 -4.94 15.85 3.16
CA LEU A 270 -5.57 14.75 3.90
C LEU A 270 -6.23 15.18 5.23
N ALA A 271 -5.88 16.35 5.77
CA ALA A 271 -6.40 16.85 7.04
C ALA A 271 -7.69 17.67 6.90
N ALA A 272 -7.92 18.34 5.77
CA ALA A 272 -9.10 19.18 5.52
C ALA A 272 -10.23 18.41 4.83
N LYS A 273 -11.48 18.50 5.35
CA LYS A 273 -12.64 17.71 4.86
C LYS A 273 -12.81 17.80 3.33
N LYS A 274 -12.81 19.01 2.77
CA LYS A 274 -13.03 19.24 1.32
C LYS A 274 -11.94 18.58 0.47
N SER A 275 -10.67 18.81 0.82
CA SER A 275 -9.52 18.24 0.12
C SER A 275 -9.53 16.71 0.17
N LEU A 276 -9.78 16.13 1.35
CA LEU A 276 -9.88 14.69 1.54
C LEU A 276 -11.05 14.08 0.75
N GLN A 277 -12.24 14.70 0.77
CA GLN A 277 -13.41 14.25 0.01
C GLN A 277 -13.18 14.30 -1.50
N GLU A 278 -12.51 15.35 -2.00
CA GLU A 278 -12.16 15.48 -3.42
C GLU A 278 -11.12 14.44 -3.85
N LEU A 279 -10.10 14.21 -3.03
CA LEU A 279 -9.04 13.22 -3.28
C LEU A 279 -9.58 11.79 -3.43
N ILE A 280 -10.56 11.41 -2.59
CA ILE A 280 -11.10 10.04 -2.53
C ILE A 280 -12.38 9.86 -3.36
N LYS A 281 -12.89 10.89 -4.06
CA LYS A 281 -14.23 10.91 -4.66
C LYS A 281 -14.56 9.73 -5.59
N HIS A 282 -13.55 9.13 -6.21
CA HIS A 282 -13.68 8.00 -7.13
C HIS A 282 -13.52 6.61 -6.48
N ASP A 283 -13.03 6.51 -5.24
CA ASP A 283 -13.05 5.26 -4.49
C ASP A 283 -14.35 5.15 -3.69
N ARG A 284 -15.18 4.16 -4.05
CA ARG A 284 -16.51 3.99 -3.47
C ARG A 284 -16.47 3.79 -1.95
N ASP A 285 -15.49 3.07 -1.41
CA ASP A 285 -15.47 2.73 0.01
C ASP A 285 -14.94 3.90 0.83
N LEU A 286 -13.87 4.56 0.37
CA LEU A 286 -13.33 5.76 1.02
C LEU A 286 -14.36 6.92 0.99
N SER A 287 -14.96 7.18 -0.17
CA SER A 287 -15.97 8.23 -0.35
C SER A 287 -17.21 8.00 0.52
N ASN A 288 -17.73 6.76 0.59
CA ASN A 288 -18.85 6.43 1.45
C ASN A 288 -18.51 6.53 2.95
N ALA A 289 -17.28 6.19 3.37
CA ALA A 289 -16.85 6.37 4.76
C ALA A 289 -16.83 7.85 5.19
N MET A 290 -16.60 8.77 4.24
CA MET A 290 -16.72 10.23 4.42
C MET A 290 -18.12 10.81 4.11
N SER A 291 -19.14 9.95 3.99
CA SER A 291 -20.53 10.39 3.81
C SER A 291 -21.13 10.97 5.10
N ASP A 292 -21.87 12.06 4.98
CA ASP A 292 -22.66 12.61 6.09
C ASP A 292 -23.89 11.74 6.45
N ARG A 293 -24.15 10.66 5.71
CA ARG A 293 -25.15 9.62 6.06
C ARG A 293 -24.50 8.54 6.93
N ILE A 294 -24.85 8.52 8.22
CA ILE A 294 -24.29 7.62 9.24
C ILE A 294 -24.28 6.14 8.81
N GLU A 295 -25.40 5.60 8.33
CA GLU A 295 -25.49 4.18 7.92
C GLU A 295 -24.53 3.83 6.78
N VAL A 296 -24.38 4.74 5.81
CA VAL A 296 -23.47 4.60 4.66
C VAL A 296 -22.02 4.66 5.13
N SER A 297 -21.71 5.63 6.00
CA SER A 297 -20.39 5.80 6.59
C SER A 297 -19.98 4.60 7.45
N MET A 298 -20.84 4.11 8.33
CA MET A 298 -20.58 2.95 9.18
C MET A 298 -20.43 1.65 8.37
N LYS A 299 -21.28 1.45 7.34
CA LYS A 299 -21.18 0.27 6.45
C LYS A 299 -19.85 0.27 5.67
N ALA A 300 -19.47 1.40 5.09
CA ALA A 300 -18.21 1.54 4.37
C ALA A 300 -16.99 1.41 5.30
N THR A 301 -17.02 2.04 6.46
CA THR A 301 -15.95 1.96 7.46
C THR A 301 -15.73 0.52 7.95
N LYS A 302 -16.81 -0.28 8.08
CA LYS A 302 -16.72 -1.72 8.39
C LYS A 302 -16.07 -2.54 7.26
N ILE A 303 -16.34 -2.22 5.99
CA ILE A 303 -15.67 -2.85 4.84
C ILE A 303 -14.17 -2.49 4.86
N LEU A 304 -13.84 -1.21 5.04
CA LEU A 304 -12.46 -0.74 5.15
C LEU A 304 -11.70 -1.40 6.31
N GLN A 305 -12.38 -1.68 7.43
CA GLN A 305 -11.83 -2.45 8.57
C GLN A 305 -11.53 -3.90 8.19
N GLN A 306 -12.49 -4.59 7.55
CA GLN A 306 -12.35 -6.00 7.19
C GLN A 306 -11.23 -6.25 6.17
N SER A 307 -11.00 -5.29 5.26
CA SER A 307 -9.96 -5.37 4.22
C SER A 307 -8.72 -4.53 4.50
N PHE A 308 -8.54 -3.94 5.70
CA PHE A 308 -7.43 -3.01 5.95
C PHE A 308 -6.03 -3.59 5.65
N GLN A 309 -5.80 -4.85 6.02
CA GLN A 309 -4.54 -5.54 5.77
C GLN A 309 -4.32 -5.92 4.30
N ASP A 310 -5.37 -5.91 3.49
CA ASP A 310 -5.34 -6.29 2.07
C ASP A 310 -4.92 -5.14 1.17
N TYR A 311 -5.29 -3.91 1.55
CA TYR A 311 -4.99 -2.69 0.83
C TYR A 311 -3.50 -2.31 0.86
N LEU A 312 -3.11 -1.50 -0.11
CA LEU A 312 -1.74 -1.01 -0.29
C LEU A 312 -1.54 0.37 0.36
N ALA A 313 -0.30 0.84 0.44
CA ALA A 313 0.10 1.92 1.36
C ALA A 313 -0.66 3.25 1.20
N PRO A 314 -0.93 3.79 -0.01
CA PRO A 314 -1.67 5.04 -0.14
C PRO A 314 -3.10 4.94 0.39
N LYS A 315 -3.78 3.80 0.14
CA LYS A 315 -5.14 3.57 0.62
C LYS A 315 -5.18 3.41 2.15
N ARG A 316 -4.20 2.73 2.75
CA ARG A 316 -4.10 2.61 4.22
C ARG A 316 -3.86 3.97 4.89
N VAL A 317 -3.03 4.84 4.30
CA VAL A 317 -2.87 6.24 4.75
C VAL A 317 -4.18 7.03 4.61
N ALA A 318 -4.89 6.91 3.48
CA ALA A 318 -6.18 7.58 3.28
C ALA A 318 -7.24 7.11 4.31
N ILE A 319 -7.28 5.81 4.63
CA ILE A 319 -8.16 5.27 5.68
C ILE A 319 -7.81 5.87 7.05
N LEU A 320 -6.52 5.99 7.40
CA LEU A 320 -6.10 6.63 8.65
C LEU A 320 -6.48 8.12 8.70
N ALA A 321 -6.44 8.83 7.57
CA ALA A 321 -6.92 10.22 7.47
C ALA A 321 -8.44 10.33 7.70
N ILE A 322 -9.23 9.45 7.08
CA ILE A 322 -10.69 9.35 7.28
C ILE A 322 -11.01 9.04 8.74
N LEU A 323 -10.30 8.09 9.36
CA LEU A 323 -10.47 7.77 10.78
C LEU A 323 -10.15 8.98 11.67
N ARG A 324 -9.07 9.73 11.41
CA ARG A 324 -8.78 10.97 12.15
C ARG A 324 -9.91 11.99 11.99
N TYR A 325 -10.44 12.17 10.78
CA TYR A 325 -11.57 13.06 10.54
C TYR A 325 -12.81 12.62 11.33
N GLN A 326 -13.21 11.34 11.24
CA GLN A 326 -14.36 10.79 11.97
C GLN A 326 -14.18 10.94 13.50
N MET A 327 -13.02 10.60 14.06
CA MET A 327 -12.77 10.73 15.51
C MET A 327 -12.80 12.18 16.02
N SER A 328 -12.44 13.16 15.19
CA SER A 328 -12.48 14.59 15.56
C SER A 328 -13.83 15.26 15.28
N HIS A 329 -14.50 14.94 14.17
CA HIS A 329 -15.68 15.68 13.71
C HIS A 329 -17.00 15.03 14.15
N THR A 330 -17.09 13.70 14.23
CA THR A 330 -18.33 13.02 14.65
C THR A 330 -18.65 13.32 16.12
N SER A 331 -19.82 13.91 16.38
CA SER A 331 -20.18 14.44 17.70
C SER A 331 -20.57 13.34 18.70
N ARG A 332 -21.45 12.41 18.29
CA ARG A 332 -21.90 11.29 19.12
C ARG A 332 -20.85 10.19 19.16
N GLU A 333 -20.67 9.56 20.32
CA GLU A 333 -19.61 8.56 20.50
C GLU A 333 -19.94 7.24 19.79
N VAL A 334 -21.22 6.87 19.74
CA VAL A 334 -21.75 5.67 19.07
C VAL A 334 -21.51 5.68 17.55
N GLU A 335 -21.35 6.87 16.97
CA GLU A 335 -21.11 7.08 15.53
C GLU A 335 -19.60 7.11 15.20
N ARG A 336 -18.71 6.93 16.18
CA ARG A 336 -17.25 6.89 15.97
C ARG A 336 -16.74 5.47 15.70
N PRO A 337 -15.71 5.29 14.85
CA PRO A 337 -15.13 4.00 14.48
C PRO A 337 -14.21 3.41 15.57
N GLU A 338 -14.63 3.49 16.84
CA GLU A 338 -13.88 3.04 18.03
C GLU A 338 -13.29 1.63 17.87
N ASP A 339 -14.07 0.67 17.36
CA ASP A 339 -13.64 -0.72 17.23
C ASP A 339 -12.65 -0.95 16.07
N PHE A 340 -12.66 -0.09 15.05
CA PHE A 340 -11.61 -0.09 14.02
C PHE A 340 -10.32 0.48 14.59
N VAL A 341 -10.37 1.58 15.36
CA VAL A 341 -9.18 2.12 16.05
C VAL A 341 -8.60 1.08 17.02
N LYS A 342 -9.42 0.36 17.79
CA LYS A 342 -8.97 -0.77 18.65
C LYS A 342 -8.33 -1.90 17.83
N ALA A 343 -8.93 -2.28 16.70
CA ALA A 343 -8.36 -3.31 15.81
C ALA A 343 -6.99 -2.89 15.25
N LEU A 344 -6.83 -1.62 14.86
CA LEU A 344 -5.54 -1.08 14.40
C LEU A 344 -4.49 -1.04 15.50
N VAL A 345 -4.87 -0.75 16.76
CA VAL A 345 -3.95 -0.85 17.91
C VAL A 345 -3.48 -2.29 18.12
N ASN A 346 -4.36 -3.27 17.97
CA ASN A 346 -3.97 -4.68 18.05
C ASN A 346 -2.98 -5.06 16.93
N LEU A 347 -3.14 -4.49 15.72
CA LEU A 347 -2.19 -4.66 14.62
C LEU A 347 -0.86 -3.89 14.82
N ALA A 348 -0.86 -2.76 15.53
CA ALA A 348 0.38 -2.11 15.97
C ALA A 348 1.14 -2.98 16.98
N ASN A 349 0.42 -3.49 17.99
CA ASN A 349 0.98 -4.37 19.03
C ASN A 349 1.54 -5.68 18.45
N SER A 350 0.86 -6.26 17.45
CA SER A 350 1.36 -7.43 16.72
C SER A 350 2.44 -7.10 15.68
N ARG A 351 2.91 -5.84 15.57
CA ARG A 351 3.83 -5.30 14.55
C ARG A 351 3.44 -5.71 13.12
N SER A 352 2.16 -5.56 12.81
CA SER A 352 1.53 -5.77 11.49
C SER A 352 1.15 -4.45 10.79
N LEU A 353 1.31 -3.32 11.50
CA LEU A 353 1.41 -1.98 10.93
C LEU A 353 2.87 -1.59 10.70
N LEU A 354 3.12 -0.71 9.75
CA LEU A 354 4.44 -0.11 9.51
C LEU A 354 4.70 1.08 10.45
N PRO A 355 5.97 1.45 10.73
CA PRO A 355 6.29 2.51 11.70
C PRO A 355 5.61 3.86 11.45
N HIS A 356 5.39 4.24 10.19
CA HIS A 356 4.67 5.47 9.85
C HIS A 356 3.16 5.36 10.10
N GLU A 357 2.56 4.19 9.85
CA GLU A 357 1.14 3.94 10.15
C GLU A 357 0.85 3.95 11.65
N VAL A 358 1.80 3.49 12.48
CA VAL A 358 1.69 3.57 13.95
C VAL A 358 1.67 5.04 14.40
N LYS A 359 2.59 5.87 13.91
CA LYS A 359 2.63 7.32 14.22
C LYS A 359 1.38 8.05 13.71
N LEU A 360 0.84 7.69 12.54
CA LEU A 360 -0.44 8.23 12.05
C LEU A 360 -1.64 7.74 12.90
N LEU A 361 -1.63 6.50 13.39
CA LEU A 361 -2.64 5.97 14.30
C LEU A 361 -2.63 6.71 15.67
N GLU A 362 -1.45 7.08 16.18
CA GLU A 362 -1.34 7.97 17.34
C GLU A 362 -2.06 9.30 17.09
N LYS A 363 -1.98 9.87 15.88
CA LYS A 363 -2.73 11.08 15.51
C LYS A 363 -4.24 10.87 15.36
N VAL A 364 -4.70 9.67 15.06
CA VAL A 364 -6.12 9.29 15.16
C VAL A 364 -6.56 9.24 16.64
N GLN A 365 -5.70 8.75 17.54
CA GLN A 365 -5.98 8.70 18.99
C GLN A 365 -5.90 10.07 19.68
N GLU A 366 -4.99 10.95 19.26
CA GLU A 366 -4.94 12.34 19.75
C GLU A 366 -6.23 13.10 19.41
N ALA A 367 -6.73 12.96 18.17
CA ALA A 367 -7.97 13.58 17.73
C ALA A 367 -9.19 13.20 18.61
N ARG A 368 -9.24 11.96 19.10
CA ARG A 368 -10.22 11.48 20.08
C ARG A 368 -10.08 12.23 21.42
N ARG A 369 -8.86 12.30 21.96
CA ARG A 369 -8.57 12.88 23.29
C ARG A 369 -8.90 14.38 23.35
N VAL A 370 -8.55 15.14 22.31
CA VAL A 370 -8.85 16.58 22.23
C VAL A 370 -10.37 16.82 22.35
N LYS A 371 -11.19 15.99 21.69
CA LYS A 371 -12.65 16.12 21.75
C LYS A 371 -13.22 15.77 23.12
N SER A 372 -12.79 14.66 23.73
CA SER A 372 -13.25 14.30 25.09
C SER A 372 -12.91 15.39 26.12
N SER A 373 -11.71 15.98 26.05
CA SER A 373 -11.31 17.07 26.94
C SER A 373 -12.12 18.35 26.71
N ALA A 374 -12.44 18.69 25.46
CA ALA A 374 -13.28 19.84 25.13
C ALA A 374 -14.73 19.66 25.64
N THR A 375 -15.31 18.45 25.49
CA THR A 375 -16.65 18.15 26.02
C THR A 375 -16.69 18.20 27.55
N LEU A 376 -15.66 17.68 28.24
CA LEU A 376 -15.55 17.75 29.70
C LEU A 376 -15.36 19.19 30.22
N ALA A 377 -14.60 20.03 29.49
CA ALA A 377 -14.48 21.45 29.82
C ALA A 377 -15.83 22.19 29.65
N ALA A 378 -16.58 21.89 28.59
CA ALA A 378 -17.90 22.47 28.34
C ALA A 378 -18.96 22.05 29.38
N SER A 379 -18.93 20.81 29.87
CA SER A 379 -19.85 20.36 30.93
C SER A 379 -19.55 20.97 32.31
N ASN A 380 -18.32 21.45 32.53
CA ASN A 380 -17.89 22.02 33.82
C ASN A 380 -18.12 23.53 33.92
N HIS A 381 -18.58 24.19 32.86
CA HIS A 381 -19.08 25.56 32.88
C HIS A 381 -20.59 25.58 32.54
N PRO A 382 -21.48 25.30 33.52
CA PRO A 382 -22.88 25.70 33.38
C PRO A 382 -22.94 27.21 33.13
N GLN A 383 -23.85 27.64 32.26
CA GLN A 383 -24.04 29.06 31.96
C GLN A 383 -24.59 29.79 33.19
N LEU A 384 -24.03 30.98 33.46
CA LEU A 384 -24.54 31.97 34.42
C LEU A 384 -25.56 32.89 33.74
#